data_AF-A0A0S8HZ37-F1
#
_entry.id   AF-A0A0S8HZ37-F1
#
_cell.length_a   1.000
_cell.length_b   1.000
_cell.length_c   1.000
_cell.angle_alpha   90.00
_cell.angle_beta   90.00
_cell.angle_gamma   90.00
#
_symmetry.space_group_name_H-M   'P 1'
#
loop_
_entity.id
_entity.type
_entity.pdbx_description
1 polymer ?
#
loop_
_entity_poly.entity_id
_entity_poly.type
_entity_poly.pdbx_seq_one_letter_code
_entity_poly.pdbx_strand_id
1 'polypeptide(L)'
;YGAFIGGTAIFIFSALNPWGSGLAFPPVIIAQVISFSITGFCGGIISRLLPNTLPQKIMIPVFGLCGGLLTLLFHVLVILFTSELSGFSPEQLSVFLAGGMMFALLNIGSNTFFFAALAPTLIRVTGRFSFVKEFKSNNST
;
A
#
# COMPACT_ATOMS: atom_id res chain seq x y z
N TYR A 1 5.71 12.44 4.46
CA TYR A 1 5.38 11.54 5.57
C TYR A 1 4.84 10.19 5.14
N GLY A 2 4.09 10.07 4.02
CA GLY A 2 3.47 8.81 3.60
C GLY A 2 4.42 7.61 3.53
N ALA A 3 5.62 7.77 2.95
CA ALA A 3 6.61 6.68 2.87
C ALA A 3 7.03 6.15 4.25
N PHE A 4 7.39 7.06 5.16
CA PHE A 4 7.79 6.71 6.52
C PHE A 4 6.64 6.02 7.28
N ILE A 5 5.42 6.54 7.17
CA ILE A 5 4.23 5.96 7.82
C ILE A 5 3.96 4.56 7.26
N GLY A 6 4.00 4.38 5.94
CA GLY A 6 3.78 3.08 5.29
C GLY A 6 4.82 2.04 5.71
N GLY A 7 6.11 2.40 5.63
CA GLY A 7 7.21 1.52 6.01
C GLY A 7 7.20 1.13 7.49
N THR A 8 7.00 2.09 8.39
CA THR A 8 6.96 1.82 9.84
C THR A 8 5.72 1.01 10.23
N ALA A 9 4.55 1.32 9.66
CA ALA A 9 3.33 0.57 9.94
C ALA A 9 3.46 -0.90 9.54
N ILE A 10 3.96 -1.19 8.34
CA ILE A 10 4.13 -2.59 7.92
C ILE A 10 5.24 -3.28 8.69
N PHE A 11 6.32 -2.57 9.05
CA PHE A 11 7.38 -3.14 9.86
C PHE A 11 6.85 -3.61 11.21
N ILE A 12 6.10 -2.75 11.92
CA ILE A 12 5.49 -3.09 13.21
C ILE A 12 4.51 -4.24 13.05
N PHE A 13 3.59 -4.15 12.07
CA PHE A 13 2.60 -5.19 11.81
C PHE A 13 3.26 -6.55 11.55
N SER A 14 4.29 -6.56 10.72
CA SER A 14 4.96 -7.78 10.32
C SER A 14 5.85 -8.34 11.42
N ALA A 15 6.67 -7.51 12.07
CA ALA A 15 7.55 -7.92 13.17
C ALA A 15 6.79 -8.52 14.36
N LEU A 16 5.57 -8.03 14.62
CA LEU A 16 4.70 -8.52 15.70
C LEU A 16 3.78 -9.66 15.25
N ASN A 17 3.83 -10.12 13.99
CA ASN A 17 2.95 -11.16 13.49
C ASN A 17 3.45 -12.56 13.91
N PRO A 18 2.71 -13.31 14.74
CA PRO A 18 3.12 -14.63 15.19
C PRO A 18 2.99 -15.73 14.12
N TRP A 19 2.32 -15.46 12.98
CA TRP A 19 2.01 -16.45 11.94
C TRP A 19 3.01 -16.50 10.77
N GLY A 20 4.24 -16.03 10.96
CA GLY A 20 5.36 -16.35 10.06
C GLY A 20 5.86 -15.25 9.13
N SER A 21 5.30 -14.04 9.13
CA SER A 21 5.95 -12.86 8.51
C SER A 21 6.87 -12.10 9.48
N GLY A 22 6.92 -12.51 10.76
CA GLY A 22 7.80 -11.94 11.77
C GLY A 22 9.29 -12.06 11.43
N LEU A 23 10.14 -11.58 12.34
CA LEU A 23 11.61 -11.54 12.20
C LEU A 23 12.26 -12.88 11.76
N ALA A 24 11.51 -13.99 11.79
CA ALA A 24 11.87 -15.29 11.28
C ALA A 24 12.14 -15.34 9.76
N PHE A 25 11.61 -14.43 8.94
CA PHE A 25 11.85 -14.43 7.48
C PHE A 25 12.28 -13.04 6.95
N PRO A 26 13.55 -12.64 7.19
CA PRO A 26 14.04 -11.29 6.90
C PRO A 26 13.84 -10.80 5.46
N PRO A 27 14.03 -11.62 4.39
CA PRO A 27 13.80 -11.16 3.02
C PRO A 27 12.37 -10.65 2.77
N VAL A 28 11.36 -11.29 3.37
CA VAL A 28 9.96 -10.89 3.23
C VAL A 28 9.69 -9.57 3.93
N ILE A 29 10.24 -9.36 5.13
CA ILE A 29 10.08 -8.08 5.85
C ILE A 29 10.71 -6.94 5.06
N ILE A 30 11.90 -7.14 4.50
CA ILE A 30 12.57 -6.10 3.71
C ILE A 30 11.71 -5.74 2.49
N ALA A 31 11.22 -6.73 1.76
CA ALA A 31 10.33 -6.52 0.62
C ALA A 31 9.04 -5.78 1.03
N GLN A 32 8.44 -6.16 2.17
CA GLN A 32 7.26 -5.51 2.73
C GLN A 32 7.52 -4.03 3.05
N VAL A 33 8.58 -3.73 3.79
CA VAL A 33 8.92 -2.35 4.20
C VAL A 33 9.16 -1.46 2.98
N ILE A 34 9.92 -1.95 1.99
CA ILE A 34 10.15 -1.23 0.73
C ILE A 34 8.81 -0.99 0.00
N SER A 35 8.01 -2.04 -0.17
CA SER A 35 6.74 -1.96 -0.89
C SER A 35 5.78 -0.95 -0.26
N PHE A 36 5.55 -1.03 1.06
CA PHE A 36 4.63 -0.13 1.74
C PHE A 36 5.17 1.30 1.87
N SER A 37 6.49 1.47 1.89
CA SER A 37 7.10 2.81 1.78
C SER A 37 6.79 3.43 0.41
N ILE A 38 6.88 2.66 -0.68
CA ILE A 38 6.48 3.10 -2.02
C ILE A 38 4.98 3.39 -2.06
N THR A 39 4.14 2.50 -1.54
CA THR A 39 2.68 2.71 -1.48
C THR A 39 2.33 4.01 -0.75
N GLY A 40 2.92 4.25 0.43
CA GLY A 40 2.71 5.47 1.19
C GLY A 40 3.23 6.73 0.49
N PHE A 41 4.36 6.63 -0.22
CA PHE A 41 4.88 7.70 -1.06
C PHE A 41 3.92 8.05 -2.21
N CYS A 42 3.47 7.05 -2.97
CA CYS A 42 2.53 7.21 -4.06
C CYS A 42 1.20 7.81 -3.58
N GLY A 43 0.65 7.34 -2.46
CA GLY A 43 -0.55 7.92 -1.85
C GLY A 43 -0.37 9.40 -1.51
N GLY A 44 0.81 9.77 -0.98
CA GLY A 44 1.17 11.16 -0.71
C GLY A 44 1.23 12.02 -1.97
N ILE A 45 1.83 11.53 -3.05
CA ILE A 45 1.86 12.23 -4.34
C ILE A 45 0.45 12.39 -4.91
N ILE A 46 -0.30 11.30 -5.00
CA ILE A 46 -1.64 11.29 -5.60
C ILE A 46 -2.58 12.24 -4.86
N SER A 47 -2.50 12.29 -3.52
CA SER A 47 -3.31 13.21 -2.70
C SER A 47 -3.04 14.69 -2.98
N ARG A 48 -1.84 15.03 -3.49
CA ARG A 48 -1.48 16.40 -3.87
C ARG A 48 -1.83 16.72 -5.32
N LEU A 49 -1.72 15.72 -6.20
CA LEU A 49 -1.96 15.90 -7.63
C LEU A 49 -3.45 15.89 -7.98
N LEU A 50 -4.26 15.12 -7.25
CA LEU A 50 -5.70 15.03 -7.52
C LEU A 50 -6.46 16.07 -6.70
N PRO A 51 -7.06 17.09 -7.34
CA PRO A 51 -7.89 18.04 -6.62
C PRO A 51 -9.11 17.35 -6.01
N ASN A 52 -9.47 17.76 -4.81
CA ASN A 52 -10.64 17.24 -4.08
C ASN A 52 -11.99 17.52 -4.78
N THR A 53 -11.99 18.39 -5.80
CA THR A 53 -13.13 18.72 -6.65
C THR A 53 -13.38 17.69 -7.76
N LEU A 54 -12.47 16.73 -7.97
CA LEU A 54 -12.66 15.71 -9.01
C LEU A 54 -13.95 14.91 -8.79
N PRO A 55 -14.70 14.57 -9.86
CA PRO A 55 -15.86 13.69 -9.76
C PRO A 55 -15.47 12.30 -9.22
N GLN A 56 -16.28 11.73 -8.33
CA GLN A 56 -16.05 10.38 -7.79
C GLN A 56 -15.95 9.31 -8.88
N LYS A 57 -16.71 9.48 -9.96
CA LYS A 57 -16.67 8.57 -11.12
C LYS A 57 -15.27 8.45 -11.74
N ILE A 58 -14.43 9.47 -11.59
CA ILE A 58 -13.03 9.47 -12.04
C ILE A 58 -12.10 9.01 -10.91
N MET A 59 -12.32 9.48 -9.68
CA MET A 59 -11.48 9.09 -8.55
C MET A 59 -11.50 7.58 -8.28
N ILE A 60 -12.69 6.95 -8.29
CA ILE A 60 -12.86 5.53 -7.99
C ILE A 60 -11.96 4.63 -8.86
N PRO A 61 -12.04 4.66 -10.21
CA PRO A 61 -11.20 3.80 -11.04
C PRO A 61 -9.71 4.16 -10.95
N VAL A 62 -9.35 5.44 -10.77
CA VAL A 62 -7.95 5.86 -10.61
C VAL A 62 -7.35 5.28 -9.33
N PHE A 63 -8.02 5.47 -8.19
CA PHE A 63 -7.52 4.93 -6.92
C PHE A 63 -7.53 3.42 -6.91
N GLY A 64 -8.57 2.78 -7.46
CA GLY A 64 -8.62 1.32 -7.61
C GLY A 64 -7.44 0.78 -8.40
N LEU A 65 -7.19 1.33 -9.60
CA LEU A 65 -6.07 0.91 -10.45
C LEU A 65 -4.72 1.14 -9.77
N CYS A 66 -4.52 2.29 -9.13
CA CYS A 66 -3.30 2.55 -8.36
C CYS A 66 -3.12 1.54 -7.22
N GLY A 67 -4.17 1.25 -6.45
CA GLY A 67 -4.14 0.27 -5.36
C GLY A 67 -3.81 -1.14 -5.86
N GLY A 68 -4.41 -1.56 -6.97
CA GLY A 68 -4.13 -2.84 -7.62
C GLY A 68 -2.69 -2.95 -8.11
N LEU A 69 -2.19 -1.92 -8.82
CA LEU A 69 -0.81 -1.89 -9.33
C LEU A 69 0.23 -1.88 -8.19
N LEU A 70 -0.03 -1.14 -7.12
CA LEU A 70 0.85 -1.12 -5.94
C LEU A 70 0.82 -2.47 -5.20
N THR A 71 -0.32 -3.15 -5.17
CA THR A 71 -0.42 -4.50 -4.59
C THR A 71 0.29 -5.54 -5.45
N LEU A 72 0.19 -5.42 -6.77
CA LEU A 72 0.96 -6.26 -7.69
C LEU A 72 2.46 -6.05 -7.49
N LEU A 73 2.92 -4.79 -7.40
CA LEU A 73 4.32 -4.46 -7.10
C LEU A 73 4.78 -5.11 -5.79
N PHE A 74 3.96 -5.06 -4.74
CA PHE A 74 4.25 -5.74 -3.47
C PHE A 74 4.50 -7.23 -3.67
N HIS A 75 3.63 -7.95 -4.38
CA HIS A 75 3.82 -9.38 -4.61
C HIS A 75 5.06 -9.70 -5.45
N VAL A 76 5.35 -8.89 -6.48
CA VAL A 76 6.57 -9.03 -7.28
C VAL A 76 7.82 -8.84 -6.43
N LEU A 77 7.84 -7.80 -5.58
CA LEU A 77 8.98 -7.55 -4.69
C LEU A 77 9.18 -8.67 -3.67
N VAL A 78 8.10 -9.19 -3.10
CA VAL A 78 8.19 -10.36 -2.20
C VAL A 78 8.82 -11.54 -2.94
N ILE A 79 8.35 -11.87 -4.14
CA ILE A 79 8.90 -12.98 -4.92
C ILE A 79 10.39 -12.77 -5.19
N LEU A 80 10.79 -11.62 -5.71
CA LEU A 80 12.19 -11.31 -6.05
C LEU A 80 13.11 -11.39 -4.82
N PHE A 81 12.71 -10.81 -3.70
CA PHE A 81 13.54 -10.84 -2.49
C PHE A 81 13.60 -12.23 -1.90
N THR A 82 12.49 -12.98 -1.94
CA THR A 82 12.52 -14.38 -1.49
C THR A 82 13.37 -15.24 -2.41
N SER A 83 13.29 -15.14 -3.74
CA SER A 83 14.09 -15.98 -4.63
C SER A 83 15.59 -15.74 -4.48
N GLU A 84 16.01 -14.48 -4.37
CA GLU A 84 17.44 -14.13 -4.33
C GLU A 84 18.07 -14.26 -2.94
N LEU A 85 17.31 -14.00 -1.86
CA LEU A 85 17.89 -13.86 -0.52
C LEU A 85 17.57 -14.99 0.45
N SER A 86 16.65 -15.90 0.11
CA SER A 86 16.27 -17.01 1.01
C SER A 86 17.05 -18.31 0.79
N GLY A 87 17.79 -18.42 -0.31
CA GLY A 87 18.54 -19.64 -0.66
C GLY A 87 17.66 -20.85 -1.01
N PHE A 88 16.41 -20.62 -1.45
CA PHE A 88 15.48 -21.69 -1.82
C PHE A 88 15.98 -22.51 -3.02
N SER A 89 15.71 -23.83 -2.98
CA SER A 89 15.84 -24.67 -4.17
C SER A 89 14.76 -24.31 -5.21
N PRO A 90 14.96 -24.63 -6.50
CA PRO A 90 13.93 -24.44 -7.52
C PRO A 90 12.59 -25.10 -7.17
N GLU A 91 12.59 -26.28 -6.53
CA GLU A 91 11.33 -26.91 -6.10
C GLU A 91 10.64 -26.10 -5.00
N GLN A 92 11.38 -25.64 -3.99
CA GLN A 92 10.83 -24.84 -2.88
C GLN A 92 10.25 -23.52 -3.39
N LEU A 93 10.92 -22.86 -4.35
CA LEU A 93 10.42 -21.65 -4.99
C LEU A 93 9.12 -21.92 -5.77
N SER A 94 9.03 -23.04 -6.48
CA SER A 94 7.81 -23.40 -7.22
C SER A 94 6.61 -23.63 -6.29
N VAL A 95 6.83 -24.27 -5.14
CA VAL A 95 5.78 -24.50 -4.12
C VAL A 95 5.37 -23.18 -3.47
N PHE A 96 6.34 -22.31 -3.16
CA PHE A 96 6.07 -20.96 -2.65
C PHE A 96 5.24 -20.12 -3.63
N LEU A 97 5.60 -20.14 -4.92
CA LEU A 97 4.86 -19.43 -5.97
C LEU A 97 3.44 -19.97 -6.14
N ALA A 98 3.29 -21.30 -6.21
CA ALA A 98 1.98 -21.94 -6.35
C ALA A 98 1.06 -21.63 -5.17
N GLY A 99 1.57 -21.72 -3.93
CA GLY A 99 0.81 -21.36 -2.72
C GLY A 99 0.52 -19.86 -2.62
N GLY A 100 1.45 -19.02 -3.07
CA GLY A 100 1.34 -17.57 -3.05
C GLY A 100 0.38 -17.00 -4.10
N MET A 101 0.08 -17.73 -5.18
CA MET A 101 -0.70 -17.22 -6.31
C MET A 101 -2.15 -16.88 -5.93
N MET A 102 -2.85 -17.78 -5.23
CA MET A 102 -4.23 -17.52 -4.82
C MET A 102 -4.30 -16.41 -3.76
N PHE A 103 -3.33 -16.38 -2.84
CA PHE A 103 -3.18 -15.28 -1.90
C PHE A 103 -2.94 -13.95 -2.62
N ALA A 104 -2.07 -13.92 -3.63
CA ALA A 104 -1.80 -12.72 -4.42
C ALA A 104 -3.04 -12.20 -5.14
N LEU A 105 -3.79 -13.08 -5.80
CA LEU A 105 -5.02 -12.70 -6.50
C LEU A 105 -6.06 -12.12 -5.54
N LEU A 106 -6.26 -12.75 -4.38
CA LEU A 106 -7.18 -12.26 -3.36
C LEU A 106 -6.76 -10.89 -2.82
N ASN A 107 -5.47 -10.69 -2.56
CA ASN A 107 -4.96 -9.40 -2.09
C ASN A 107 -5.07 -8.31 -3.16
N ILE A 108 -4.74 -8.61 -4.42
CA ILE A 108 -4.86 -7.65 -5.53
C ILE A 108 -6.32 -7.23 -5.68
N GLY A 109 -7.25 -8.18 -5.72
CA GLY A 109 -8.69 -7.89 -5.81
C GLY A 109 -9.20 -7.07 -4.62
N SER A 110 -8.88 -7.50 -3.41
CA SER A 110 -9.32 -6.84 -2.17
C SER A 110 -8.76 -5.43 -2.04
N ASN A 111 -7.47 -5.23 -2.29
CA ASN A 111 -6.84 -3.91 -2.21
C ASN A 111 -7.29 -2.99 -3.34
N THR A 112 -7.51 -3.51 -4.55
CA THR A 112 -8.12 -2.74 -5.64
C THR A 112 -9.49 -2.21 -5.21
N PHE A 113 -10.32 -3.06 -4.62
CA PHE A 113 -11.62 -2.68 -4.09
C PHE A 113 -11.51 -1.64 -2.96
N PHE A 114 -10.67 -1.88 -1.95
CA PHE A 114 -10.52 -0.97 -0.82
C PHE A 114 -9.99 0.40 -1.23
N PHE A 115 -9.01 0.46 -2.14
CA PHE A 115 -8.53 1.74 -2.65
C PHE A 115 -9.61 2.46 -3.48
N ALA A 116 -10.36 1.75 -4.31
CA ALA A 116 -11.45 2.33 -5.09
C ALA A 116 -12.58 2.88 -4.19
N ALA A 117 -12.91 2.18 -3.10
CA ALA A 117 -14.01 2.54 -2.21
C ALA A 117 -13.63 3.59 -1.15
N LEU A 118 -12.47 3.45 -0.51
CA LEU A 118 -12.10 4.23 0.66
C LEU A 118 -11.27 5.47 0.30
N ALA A 119 -10.31 5.37 -0.61
CA ALA A 119 -9.38 6.48 -0.88
C ALA A 119 -10.08 7.75 -1.40
N PRO A 120 -11.05 7.70 -2.34
CA PRO A 120 -11.79 8.89 -2.76
C PRO A 120 -12.54 9.58 -1.61
N THR A 121 -13.11 8.78 -0.71
CA THR A 121 -13.85 9.27 0.46
C THR A 121 -12.92 9.96 1.43
N LEU A 122 -11.76 9.35 1.73
CA LEU A 122 -10.76 9.91 2.64
C LEU A 122 -10.20 11.25 2.15
N ILE A 123 -9.93 11.39 0.85
CA ILE A 123 -9.41 12.65 0.28
C ILE A 123 -10.43 13.78 0.37
N ARG A 124 -11.72 13.49 0.14
CA ARG A 124 -12.77 14.51 0.26
C ARG A 124 -12.96 14.95 1.71
N VAL A 125 -12.93 14.01 2.65
CA VAL A 125 -13.06 14.31 4.08
C VAL A 125 -11.88 15.14 4.57
N THR A 126 -10.65 14.70 4.28
CA THR A 126 -9.44 15.42 4.71
C THR A 126 -9.29 16.78 4.02
N GLY A 127 -9.65 16.90 2.73
CA GLY A 127 -9.66 18.17 2.01
C GLY A 127 -10.65 19.19 2.60
N ARG A 128 -11.78 18.75 3.15
CA ARG A 128 -12.73 19.64 3.86
C ARG A 128 -12.15 20.20 5.14
N PHE A 129 -11.41 19.40 5.91
CA PHE A 129 -10.79 19.86 7.16
C PHE A 129 -9.66 20.87 6.91
N SER A 130 -8.88 20.70 5.84
CA SER A 130 -7.84 21.67 5.46
C SER A 130 -8.44 23.04 5.13
N PHE A 131 -9.54 23.10 4.36
CA PHE A 131 -10.22 24.34 4.02
C PHE A 131 -10.78 25.09 5.24
N VAL A 132 -11.39 24.37 6.19
CA VAL A 132 -11.93 24.97 7.43
C VAL A 132 -10.81 25.58 8.29
N LYS A 133 -9.63 24.96 8.32
CA LYS A 133 -8.48 25.44 9.08
C LYS A 133 -7.89 26.72 8.48
N GLU A 134 -7.78 26.77 7.15
CA GLU A 134 -7.30 27.93 6.40
C GLU A 134 -8.27 29.12 6.51
N PHE A 135 -9.58 28.86 6.43
CA PHE A 135 -10.62 29.89 6.62
C PHE A 135 -10.63 30.46 8.04
N LYS A 136 -10.42 29.64 9.08
CA LYS A 136 -10.29 30.13 10.46
C LYS A 136 -9.03 30.98 10.65
N SER A 137 -7.91 30.58 10.06
CA SER A 137 -6.64 31.32 10.15
C SER A 137 -6.74 32.72 9.52
N ASN A 138 -7.39 32.84 8.36
CA ASN A 138 -7.49 34.11 7.62
C ASN A 138 -8.52 35.10 8.22
N ASN A 139 -9.43 34.65 9.09
CA ASN A 139 -10.43 35.50 9.73
C ASN A 139 -10.11 35.82 11.21
N SER A 140 -8.93 35.40 11.70
CA SER A 140 -8.45 35.67 13.06
C SER A 140 -7.35 36.74 13.12
N THR A 141 -7.14 37.48 12.02
CA THR A 141 -6.29 38.66 11.89
C THR A 141 -7.15 39.86 11.52
#